data_AF-A0A9E2FE06-F1
#
_entry.id   AF-A0A9E2FE06-F1
#
_cell.length_a   1.000
_cell.length_b   1.000
_cell.length_c   1.000
_cell.angle_alpha   90.00
_cell.angle_beta   90.00
_cell.angle_gamma   90.00
#
_symmetry.space_group_name_H-M   'P 1'
#
loop_
_entity.id
_entity.type
_entity.pdbx_description
1 polymer ?
#
loop_
_entity_poly.entity_id
_entity_poly.type
_entity_poly.pdbx_seq_one_letter_code
_entity_poly.pdbx_strand_id
1 'polypeptide(L)'
;MHKLARYEVDKRKQKLIDYLEDADIFEQVLDTFKPRELVEIQVIFWNYVIDYSYVVGRNFSRHNLTSRMEPTSNYQYKVGCNERIDYCRGNICINTHPNCAGEKLKLQIKVLRDIIIELKQMQS
;
A
#
# COMPACT_ATOMS: atom_id res chain seq x y z
N MET A 1 -3.17 -28.57 1.48
CA MET A 1 -3.81 -27.34 2.00
C MET A 1 -3.10 -26.04 1.63
N HIS A 2 -1.76 -25.95 1.61
CA HIS A 2 -1.05 -24.68 1.31
C HIS A 2 -1.30 -24.07 -0.08
N LYS A 3 -1.53 -24.88 -1.11
CA LYS A 3 -1.78 -24.38 -2.48
C LYS A 3 -3.10 -23.60 -2.61
N LEU A 4 -4.16 -24.06 -1.93
CA LEU A 4 -5.47 -23.40 -1.94
C LEU A 4 -5.42 -22.04 -1.23
N ALA A 5 -4.75 -21.98 -0.08
CA ALA A 5 -4.59 -20.73 0.66
C ALA A 5 -3.79 -19.69 -0.15
N ARG A 6 -2.73 -20.12 -0.85
CA ARG A 6 -1.96 -19.22 -1.74
C ARG A 6 -2.80 -18.72 -2.92
N TYR A 7 -3.57 -19.61 -3.56
CA TYR A 7 -4.46 -19.24 -4.66
C TYR A 7 -5.51 -18.18 -4.24
N GLU A 8 -6.10 -18.32 -3.04
CA GLU A 8 -7.05 -17.32 -2.51
C GLU A 8 -6.41 -15.96 -2.22
N VAL A 9 -5.14 -15.94 -1.79
CA VAL A 9 -4.38 -14.69 -1.63
C VAL A 9 -4.15 -14.02 -2.98
N ASP A 10 -3.72 -14.79 -3.98
CA ASP A 10 -3.43 -14.27 -5.32
C ASP A 10 -4.71 -13.76 -6.03
N LYS A 11 -5.85 -14.42 -5.82
CA LYS A 11 -7.15 -13.95 -6.31
C LYS A 11 -7.57 -12.62 -5.68
N ARG A 12 -7.35 -12.44 -4.37
CA ARG A 12 -7.64 -11.16 -3.69
C ARG A 12 -6.71 -10.04 -4.17
N LYS A 13 -5.43 -10.35 -4.43
CA LYS A 13 -4.48 -9.40 -5.03
C LYS A 13 -4.97 -8.91 -6.40
N GLN A 14 -5.41 -9.83 -7.25
CA GLN A 14 -5.94 -9.49 -8.56
C GLN A 14 -7.17 -8.56 -8.46
N LYS A 15 -8.08 -8.85 -7.52
CA LYS A 15 -9.24 -7.98 -7.28
C LYS A 15 -8.87 -6.53 -6.94
N LEU A 16 -7.79 -6.29 -6.20
CA LEU A 16 -7.35 -4.91 -5.91
C LEU A 16 -6.96 -4.14 -7.19
N ILE A 17 -6.43 -4.84 -8.19
CA ILE A 17 -6.09 -4.26 -9.49
C ILE A 17 -7.35 -4.08 -10.35
N ASP A 18 -8.24 -5.07 -10.36
CA ASP A 18 -9.48 -5.03 -11.15
C ASP A 18 -10.42 -3.91 -10.69
N TYR A 19 -10.49 -3.66 -9.37
CA TYR A 19 -11.32 -2.62 -8.76
C TYR A 19 -10.54 -1.35 -8.43
N LEU A 20 -9.42 -1.09 -9.12
CA LEU A 20 -8.58 0.07 -8.84
C LEU A 20 -9.36 1.39 -8.92
N GLU A 21 -10.33 1.51 -9.84
CA GLU A 21 -11.15 2.72 -10.02
C GLU A 21 -12.37 2.80 -9.08
N ASP A 22 -12.82 1.68 -8.51
CA ASP A 22 -13.93 1.63 -7.56
C ASP A 22 -13.40 1.72 -6.12
N ALA A 23 -13.48 2.91 -5.53
CA ALA A 23 -12.88 3.17 -4.21
C ALA A 23 -13.50 2.32 -3.09
N ASP A 24 -14.81 2.11 -3.14
CA ASP A 24 -15.53 1.39 -2.08
C ASP A 24 -15.22 -0.10 -2.12
N ILE A 25 -15.23 -0.71 -3.32
CA ILE A 25 -14.88 -2.13 -3.47
C ILE A 25 -13.38 -2.32 -3.18
N PHE A 26 -12.53 -1.41 -3.62
CA PHE A 26 -11.09 -1.47 -3.32
C PHE A 26 -10.83 -1.49 -1.82
N GLU A 27 -11.47 -0.59 -1.07
CA GLU A 27 -11.32 -0.50 0.38
C GLU A 27 -11.83 -1.78 1.07
N GLN A 28 -13.01 -2.27 0.68
CA GLN A 28 -13.57 -3.52 1.20
C GLN A 28 -12.62 -4.71 0.98
N VAL A 29 -12.01 -4.82 -0.21
CA VAL A 29 -11.05 -5.89 -0.51
C VAL A 29 -9.77 -5.71 0.31
N LEU A 30 -9.25 -4.49 0.39
CA LEU A 30 -8.04 -4.15 1.14
C LEU A 30 -8.16 -4.50 2.63
N ASP A 31 -9.34 -4.30 3.22
CA ASP A 31 -9.62 -4.62 4.61
C ASP A 31 -9.64 -6.12 4.93
N THR A 32 -9.74 -6.99 3.91
CA THR A 32 -9.68 -8.45 4.10
C THR A 32 -8.26 -9.00 4.31
N PHE A 33 -7.22 -8.18 4.10
CA PHE A 33 -5.84 -8.62 4.21
C PHE A 33 -5.32 -8.50 5.64
N LYS A 34 -4.58 -9.51 6.08
CA LYS A 34 -3.84 -9.48 7.33
C LYS A 34 -2.65 -8.52 7.21
N PRO A 35 -2.17 -7.94 8.31
CA PRO A 35 -1.05 -6.99 8.29
C PRO A 35 0.19 -7.48 7.54
N ARG A 36 0.55 -8.76 7.66
CA ARG A 36 1.70 -9.33 6.94
C ARG A 36 1.47 -9.45 5.43
N GLU A 37 0.24 -9.68 5.00
CA GLU A 37 -0.10 -9.71 3.57
C GLU A 37 -0.02 -8.29 2.98
N LEU A 38 -0.39 -7.26 3.75
CA LEU A 38 -0.32 -5.85 3.33
C LEU A 38 1.09 -5.37 2.98
N VAL A 39 2.14 -5.97 3.56
CA VAL A 39 3.53 -5.67 3.17
C VAL A 39 3.76 -6.03 1.70
N GLU A 40 3.30 -7.22 1.30
CA GLU A 40 3.41 -7.68 -0.08
C GLU A 40 2.55 -6.82 -1.02
N ILE A 41 1.33 -6.48 -0.61
CA ILE A 41 0.45 -5.58 -1.39
C ILE A 41 1.11 -4.21 -1.62
N GLN A 42 1.69 -3.62 -0.58
CA GLN A 42 2.35 -2.33 -0.68
C GLN A 42 3.51 -2.37 -1.69
N VAL A 43 4.30 -3.45 -1.71
CA VAL A 43 5.38 -3.64 -2.69
C VAL A 43 4.84 -3.77 -4.11
N ILE A 44 3.75 -4.53 -4.31
CA ILE A 44 3.11 -4.69 -5.62
C ILE A 44 2.66 -3.32 -6.16
N PHE A 45 1.92 -2.55 -5.36
CA PHE A 45 1.42 -1.23 -5.77
C PHE A 45 2.56 -0.25 -6.02
N TRP A 46 3.61 -0.30 -5.20
CA TRP A 46 4.80 0.52 -5.40
C TRP A 46 5.45 0.24 -6.75
N ASN A 47 5.69 -1.03 -7.07
CA ASN A 47 6.29 -1.43 -8.35
C ASN A 47 5.39 -1.04 -9.52
N TYR A 48 4.08 -1.24 -9.40
CA TYR A 48 3.13 -0.84 -10.43
C TYR A 48 3.18 0.66 -10.73
N VAL A 49 3.24 1.51 -9.69
CA VAL A 49 3.41 2.96 -9.86
C VAL A 49 4.72 3.29 -10.57
N ILE A 50 5.83 2.68 -10.15
CA ILE A 50 7.14 2.93 -10.75
C ILE A 50 7.12 2.56 -12.23
N ASP A 51 6.74 1.32 -12.55
CA ASP A 51 6.70 0.79 -13.92
C ASP A 51 5.79 1.63 -14.80
N TYR A 52 4.59 1.96 -14.33
CA TYR A 52 3.63 2.74 -15.09
C TYR A 52 4.09 4.19 -15.28
N SER A 53 4.75 4.79 -14.27
CA SER A 53 5.33 6.14 -14.40
C SER A 53 6.41 6.24 -15.47
N TYR A 54 7.16 5.15 -15.71
CA TYR A 54 8.12 5.06 -16.82
C TYR A 54 7.39 5.03 -18.17
N VAL A 55 6.31 4.24 -18.28
CA VAL A 55 5.52 4.12 -19.51
C VAL A 55 4.93 5.46 -19.95
N VAL A 56 4.43 6.26 -19.01
CA VAL A 56 3.85 7.59 -19.31
C VAL A 56 4.88 8.74 -19.29
N GLY A 57 6.18 8.44 -19.19
CA GLY A 57 7.26 9.43 -19.28
C GLY A 57 7.39 10.40 -18.10
N ARG A 58 6.81 10.08 -16.93
CA ARG A 58 6.90 10.90 -15.70
C ARG A 58 8.10 10.56 -14.82
N ASN A 59 8.59 9.32 -14.86
CA ASN A 59 9.74 8.81 -14.10
C ASN A 59 9.70 9.18 -12.61
N PHE A 60 8.75 8.60 -11.85
CA PHE A 60 8.67 8.89 -10.42
C PHE A 60 9.87 8.35 -9.65
N SER A 61 10.53 9.23 -8.91
CA SER A 61 11.53 8.82 -7.93
C SER A 61 10.86 8.36 -6.64
N ARG A 62 11.60 7.61 -5.82
CA ARG A 62 11.20 7.27 -4.45
C ARG A 62 10.75 8.49 -3.66
N HIS A 63 11.46 9.62 -3.80
CA HIS A 63 11.12 10.85 -3.12
C HIS A 63 9.72 11.36 -3.53
N ASN A 64 9.42 11.36 -4.83
CA ASN A 64 8.11 11.79 -5.35
C ASN A 64 6.96 10.95 -4.79
N LEU A 65 7.17 9.65 -4.58
CA LEU A 65 6.15 8.78 -3.99
C LEU A 65 6.00 9.02 -2.49
N THR A 66 7.11 9.06 -1.76
CA THR A 66 7.06 9.21 -0.29
C THR A 66 6.60 10.60 0.15
N SER A 67 6.78 11.65 -0.66
CA SER A 67 6.30 12.99 -0.33
C SER A 67 4.78 13.12 -0.35
N ARG A 68 4.08 12.20 -1.03
CA ARG A 68 2.61 12.11 -1.04
C ARG A 68 2.04 11.29 0.12
N MET A 69 2.89 10.58 0.85
CA MET A 69 2.49 9.76 1.98
C MET A 69 2.55 10.57 3.27
N GLU A 70 1.71 10.23 4.24
CA GLU A 70 1.83 10.79 5.58
C GLU A 70 3.20 10.44 6.18
N PRO A 71 3.97 11.45 6.66
CA PRO A 71 5.23 11.20 7.34
C PRO A 71 5.04 10.31 8.56
N THR A 72 6.01 9.41 8.81
CA THR A 72 5.97 8.49 9.95
C THR A 72 5.77 9.21 11.28
N SER A 73 6.43 10.35 11.50
CA SER A 73 6.30 11.15 12.72
C SER A 73 4.87 11.64 12.94
N ASN A 74 4.20 12.06 11.86
CA ASN A 74 2.83 12.57 11.91
C ASN A 74 1.87 11.43 12.25
N TYR A 75 2.02 10.28 11.59
CA TYR A 75 1.23 9.10 11.91
C TYR A 75 1.42 8.64 13.35
N GLN A 76 2.67 8.59 13.85
CA GLN A 76 2.96 8.22 15.24
C GLN A 76 2.26 9.16 16.22
N TYR A 77 2.34 10.47 16.00
CA TYR A 77 1.64 11.46 16.83
C TYR A 77 0.12 11.23 16.83
N LYS A 78 -0.48 11.05 15.64
CA LYS A 78 -1.93 10.83 15.47
C LYS A 78 -2.45 9.60 16.22
N VAL A 79 -1.67 8.51 16.25
CA VAL A 79 -2.05 7.25 16.91
C VAL A 79 -1.52 7.13 18.35
N GLY A 80 -0.88 8.18 18.88
CA GLY A 80 -0.33 8.18 20.24
C GLY A 80 0.85 7.21 20.45
N CYS A 81 1.64 6.95 19.41
CA CYS A 81 2.80 6.05 19.47
C CYS A 81 4.04 6.77 19.99
N ASN A 82 4.63 6.24 21.07
CA ASN A 82 5.84 6.77 21.71
C ASN A 82 7.12 5.99 21.34
N GLU A 83 7.03 5.03 20.42
CA GLU A 83 8.19 4.29 19.93
C GLU A 83 9.12 5.19 19.12
N ARG A 84 10.41 4.83 19.05
CA ARG A 84 11.36 5.53 18.18
C ARG A 84 10.90 5.46 16.71
N ILE A 85 11.15 6.51 15.93
CA ILE A 85 10.71 6.59 14.52
C ILE A 85 11.16 5.38 13.68
N ASP A 86 12.35 4.84 13.95
CA ASP A 86 12.90 3.67 13.26
C ASP A 86 12.16 2.36 13.55
N TYR A 87 11.41 2.28 14.66
CA TYR A 87 10.53 1.14 14.95
C TYR A 87 9.36 1.07 13.99
N CYS A 88 8.87 2.21 13.49
CA CYS A 88 7.72 2.28 12.59
C CYS A 88 8.03 1.81 11.14
N ARG A 89 9.14 1.08 10.96
CA ARG A 89 9.50 0.37 9.73
C ARG A 89 8.70 -0.94 9.65
N GLY A 90 8.29 -1.30 8.43
CA GLY A 90 7.44 -2.46 8.15
C GLY A 90 7.97 -3.80 8.66
N ASN A 91 9.28 -3.93 8.92
CA ASN A 91 9.87 -5.18 9.41
C ASN A 91 9.99 -5.27 10.94
N ILE A 92 9.78 -4.17 11.67
CA ILE A 92 9.88 -4.11 13.13
C ILE A 92 8.50 -3.99 13.75
N CYS A 93 7.80 -2.87 13.46
CA CYS A 93 6.46 -2.59 14.00
C CYS A 93 5.46 -3.71 13.71
N ILE A 94 5.54 -4.37 12.54
CA ILE A 94 4.61 -5.44 12.18
C ILE A 94 4.65 -6.64 13.13
N ASN A 95 5.76 -6.84 13.84
CA ASN A 95 5.94 -7.97 14.75
C ASN A 95 5.50 -7.66 16.18
N THR A 96 5.46 -6.38 16.56
CA THR A 96 5.07 -5.93 17.91
C THR A 96 3.68 -5.30 17.95
N HIS A 97 3.33 -4.54 16.92
CA HIS A 97 2.07 -3.81 16.78
C HIS A 97 1.46 -4.03 15.38
N PRO A 98 1.09 -5.29 15.03
CA PRO A 98 0.67 -5.66 13.68
C PRO A 98 -0.51 -4.85 13.16
N ASN A 99 -1.50 -4.54 14.00
CA ASN A 99 -2.68 -3.77 13.58
C ASN A 99 -2.31 -2.33 13.22
N CYS A 100 -1.51 -1.66 14.05
CA CYS A 100 -1.06 -0.29 13.79
C CYS A 100 -0.20 -0.19 12.52
N ALA A 101 0.70 -1.16 12.31
CA ALA A 101 1.48 -1.26 11.08
C ALA A 101 0.60 -1.55 9.86
N GLY A 102 -0.41 -2.42 10.00
CA GLY A 102 -1.39 -2.73 8.96
C GLY A 102 -2.16 -1.49 8.51
N GLU A 103 -2.72 -0.72 9.45
CA GLU A 103 -3.44 0.52 9.13
C GLU A 103 -2.56 1.54 8.42
N LYS A 104 -1.30 1.70 8.84
CA LYS A 104 -0.34 2.55 8.13
C LYS A 104 -0.09 2.07 6.71
N LEU A 105 0.07 0.76 6.50
CA LEU A 105 0.26 0.18 5.17
C LEU A 105 -0.97 0.40 4.28
N LYS A 106 -2.19 0.28 4.82
CA LYS A 106 -3.41 0.59 4.08
C LYS A 106 -3.42 2.04 3.60
N LEU A 107 -3.07 3.01 4.45
CA LEU A 107 -2.97 4.42 4.06
C LEU A 107 -1.97 4.63 2.92
N GLN A 108 -0.81 3.97 2.97
CA GLN A 108 0.18 4.03 1.90
C GLN A 108 -0.32 3.40 0.60
N ILE A 109 -1.01 2.25 0.68
CA ILE A 109 -1.59 1.56 -0.48
C ILE A 109 -2.67 2.44 -1.13
N LYS A 110 -3.50 3.14 -0.35
CA LYS A 110 -4.49 4.10 -0.88
C LYS A 110 -3.82 5.25 -1.64
N VAL A 111 -2.75 5.84 -1.10
CA VAL A 111 -1.98 6.87 -1.81
C VAL A 111 -1.39 6.34 -3.12
N LEU A 112 -0.87 5.10 -3.11
CA LEU A 112 -0.33 4.46 -4.33
C LEU A 112 -1.44 4.20 -5.36
N ARG A 113 -2.62 3.77 -4.94
CA ARG A 113 -3.80 3.63 -5.81
C ARG A 113 -4.12 4.95 -6.50
N ASP A 114 -4.21 6.04 -5.74
CA ASP A 114 -4.56 7.35 -6.29
C ASP A 114 -3.53 7.82 -7.33
N ILE A 115 -2.25 7.55 -7.08
CA ILE A 115 -1.17 7.79 -8.05
C ILE A 115 -1.39 6.99 -9.35
N ILE A 116 -1.76 5.71 -9.26
CA ILE A 116 -2.00 4.87 -10.45
C ILE A 116 -3.17 5.43 -11.26
N ILE A 117 -4.26 5.84 -10.61
CA ILE A 117 -5.43 6.44 -11.28
C ILE A 117 -5.03 7.72 -12.00
N GLU A 118 -4.27 8.60 -11.36
CA GLU A 118 -3.78 9.84 -11.98
C GLU A 118 -2.92 9.55 -13.22
N LEU A 119 -2.00 8.58 -13.13
CA LEU A 119 -1.17 8.22 -14.27
C LEU A 119 -2.00 7.65 -15.42
N LYS A 120 -3.02 6.84 -15.14
CA LYS A 120 -3.95 6.30 -16.16
C LYS A 120 -4.68 7.41 -16.91
N GLN A 121 -5.13 8.43 -16.20
CA GLN A 121 -5.81 9.59 -16.79
C GLN A 121 -4.89 10.40 -17.72
N MET A 122 -3.57 10.39 -17.50
CA MET A 122 -2.60 11.08 -18.37
C MET A 122 -2.29 10.32 -19.66
N GLN A 123 -2.59 9.03 -19.73
CA GLN A 123 -2.44 8.23 -20.96
C GLN A 123 -3.65 8.40 -21.91
N SER A 124 -4.78 8.87 -21.38
CA SER A 124 -6.06 9.03 -22.08
C SER A 124 -6.12 10.36 -22.83
#